data_AF-A0A2M7FQ39-F1
#
_entry.id   AF-A0A2M7FQ39-F1
#
_cell.length_a   1.000
_cell.length_b   1.000
_cell.length_c   1.000
_cell.angle_alpha   90.00
_cell.angle_beta   90.00
_cell.angle_gamma   90.00
#
_symmetry.space_group_name_H-M   'P 1'
#
loop_
_entity.id
_entity.type
_entity.pdbx_description
1 polymer ?
#
loop_
_entity_poly.entity_id
_entity_poly.type
_entity_poly.pdbx_seq_one_letter_code
_entity_poly.pdbx_strand_id
1 'polypeptide(L)'
;MLSGPELWALYAQFDAQPDKLVLGRIGVSGIQFFLWDSQFGRFFNSGPITNPGGTPYFFAGVFLWAFLPWVGVAVLAVVREWRVFKTRAPAQRATTVFLAGSFGVTFALFSLSKFQLDYYTVIVYPFLAIFCARDLAERWLANATWPGLRAVQGGVSALLLALAGWCAWSVGWPLGLTALAGVWLLALLLARRVALPQRRVLVWPVLSVALLYGFLTITLTLTYLEKSLAYNAALQLRDQPVAEVLVLALDDTTARELAIYTGWPARSVARAQDLPDANGRACYLLVRAAQLPELVPQHWQPVGQGYWVVHKTGTLPRLLQLARDDSLLEDIRLLRCAGAMQ
;
A
#
# COMPACT_ATOMS: atom_id res chain seq x y z
N MET A 1 8.83 -0.87 32.95
CA MET A 1 9.79 -1.94 32.62
C MET A 1 9.69 -2.47 31.18
N LEU A 2 8.75 -2.01 30.33
CA LEU A 2 8.63 -2.48 28.94
C LEU A 2 9.66 -1.88 27.95
N SER A 3 10.30 -0.75 28.28
CA SER A 3 11.20 -0.03 27.35
C SER A 3 12.69 -0.38 27.49
N GLY A 4 13.08 -1.15 28.51
CA GLY A 4 14.49 -1.46 28.80
C GLY A 4 15.23 -2.14 27.64
N PRO A 5 14.66 -3.20 27.03
CA PRO A 5 15.26 -3.86 25.87
C PRO A 5 15.40 -2.94 24.65
N GLU A 6 14.42 -2.05 24.41
CA GLU A 6 14.46 -1.08 23.31
C GLU A 6 15.58 -0.05 23.51
N LEU A 7 15.67 0.54 24.70
CA LEU A 7 16.74 1.48 25.05
C LEU A 7 18.11 0.83 24.90
N TRP A 8 18.27 -0.41 25.36
CA TRP A 8 19.52 -1.16 25.21
C TRP A 8 19.86 -1.43 23.74
N ALA A 9 18.88 -1.86 22.93
CA ALA A 9 19.11 -2.12 21.52
C ALA A 9 19.52 -0.86 20.76
N LEU A 10 18.84 0.27 21.02
CA LEU A 10 19.20 1.57 20.44
C LEU A 10 20.59 2.00 20.87
N TYR A 11 20.91 1.88 22.16
CA TYR A 11 22.25 2.17 22.67
C TYR A 11 23.33 1.32 21.98
N ALA A 12 23.17 -0.01 21.97
CA ALA A 12 24.18 -0.92 21.43
C ALA A 12 24.37 -0.77 19.91
N GLN A 13 23.32 -0.42 19.17
CA GLN A 13 23.37 -0.29 17.71
C GLN A 13 23.86 1.08 17.22
N PHE A 14 23.71 2.13 18.03
CA PHE A 14 23.97 3.51 17.64
C PHE A 14 24.91 4.21 18.62
N ASP A 15 24.47 4.44 19.85
CA ASP A 15 25.22 5.23 20.84
C ASP A 15 26.58 4.61 21.22
N ALA A 16 26.70 3.29 21.23
CA ALA A 16 27.94 2.55 21.46
C ALA A 16 28.88 2.50 20.22
N GLN A 17 28.41 2.97 19.06
CA GLN A 17 29.14 2.95 17.79
C GLN A 17 29.23 4.36 17.19
N PRO A 18 30.01 5.29 17.81
CA PRO A 18 30.02 6.70 17.44
C PRO A 18 30.51 6.96 16.01
N ASP A 19 31.36 6.09 15.45
CA ASP A 19 31.90 6.26 14.10
C ASP A 19 30.92 5.80 12.99
N LYS A 20 29.77 5.24 13.38
CA LYS A 20 28.78 4.73 12.42
C LYS A 20 28.10 5.88 11.70
N LEU A 21 28.17 5.86 10.36
CA LEU A 21 27.46 6.82 9.53
C LEU A 21 25.96 6.49 9.48
N VAL A 22 25.14 7.37 10.02
CA VAL A 22 23.68 7.26 10.05
C VAL A 22 23.09 8.51 9.42
N LEU A 23 22.37 8.34 8.30
CA LEU A 23 21.76 9.45 7.56
C LEU A 23 22.74 10.58 7.22
N GLY A 24 23.98 10.24 6.88
CA GLY A 24 25.04 11.19 6.53
C GLY A 24 25.73 11.88 7.70
N ARG A 25 25.49 11.45 8.95
CA ARG A 25 26.14 11.99 10.16
C ARG A 25 26.75 10.86 10.99
N ILE A 26 27.84 11.16 11.69
CA ILE A 26 28.43 10.30 12.72
C ILE A 26 28.01 10.77 14.12
N GLY A 27 28.14 9.91 15.13
CA GLY A 27 27.80 10.25 16.51
C GLY A 27 26.30 10.45 16.78
N VAL A 28 25.43 9.82 15.98
CA VAL A 28 23.98 9.93 16.15
C VAL A 28 23.53 9.05 17.32
N SER A 29 22.93 9.67 18.35
CA SER A 29 22.28 8.93 19.44
C SER A 29 21.02 8.23 18.93
N GLY A 30 20.95 6.91 19.04
CA GLY A 30 19.78 6.13 18.65
C GLY A 30 18.61 6.41 19.59
N ILE A 31 18.88 6.52 20.89
CA ILE A 31 17.85 6.81 21.90
C ILE A 31 17.18 8.16 21.60
N GLN A 32 17.96 9.23 21.42
CA GLN A 32 17.41 10.54 21.11
C GLN A 32 16.68 10.54 19.76
N PHE A 33 17.30 9.93 18.74
CA PHE A 33 16.73 9.93 17.41
C PHE A 33 15.36 9.24 17.36
N PHE A 34 15.22 8.03 17.93
CA PHE A 34 13.98 7.26 17.81
C PHE A 34 12.87 7.75 18.73
N LEU A 35 13.19 8.18 19.96
CA LEU A 35 12.19 8.59 20.94
C LEU A 35 11.80 10.07 20.81
N TRP A 36 12.67 10.91 20.24
CA TRP A 36 12.44 12.34 20.15
C TRP A 36 12.47 12.83 18.71
N ASP A 37 13.64 12.86 18.07
CA ASP A 37 13.84 13.60 16.82
C ASP A 37 12.96 13.04 15.69
N SER A 38 12.81 11.72 15.60
CA SER A 38 11.99 11.06 14.59
C SER A 38 10.50 11.27 14.83
N GLN A 39 10.03 11.17 16.08
CA GLN A 39 8.59 11.29 16.39
C GLN A 39 8.11 12.73 16.17
N PHE A 40 8.78 13.70 16.81
CA PHE A 40 8.41 15.11 16.69
C PHE A 40 8.86 15.71 15.36
N GLY A 41 10.00 15.29 14.82
CA GLY A 41 10.45 15.73 13.50
C GLY A 41 9.51 15.31 12.38
N ARG A 42 8.88 14.13 12.47
CA ARG A 42 7.79 13.75 11.55
C ARG A 42 6.54 14.58 11.79
N PHE A 43 6.14 14.78 13.05
CA PHE A 43 4.97 15.59 13.36
C PHE A 43 5.07 17.02 12.79
N PHE A 44 6.23 17.67 12.93
CA PHE A 44 6.49 19.05 12.48
C PHE A 44 7.15 19.17 11.10
N ASN A 45 7.49 18.04 10.45
CA ASN A 45 8.23 17.96 9.19
C ASN A 45 9.62 18.63 9.22
N SER A 46 10.31 18.58 10.36
CA SER A 46 11.60 19.23 10.60
C SER A 46 12.79 18.25 10.69
N GLY A 47 12.54 16.95 10.53
CA GLY A 47 13.54 15.90 10.59
C GLY A 47 14.23 15.63 9.24
N PRO A 48 15.22 14.71 9.19
CA PRO A 48 15.91 14.32 7.96
C PRO A 48 14.99 13.58 6.96
N ILE A 49 13.87 13.06 7.45
CA ILE A 49 12.83 12.42 6.64
C ILE A 49 11.61 13.33 6.68
N THR A 50 11.30 13.95 5.55
CA THR A 50 10.16 14.85 5.40
C THR A 50 9.16 14.29 4.40
N ASN A 51 7.91 14.71 4.52
CA ASN A 51 6.86 14.47 3.54
C ASN A 51 6.44 15.84 2.96
N PRO A 52 6.74 16.14 1.68
CA PRO A 52 6.36 17.41 1.06
C PRO A 52 4.86 17.48 0.68
N GLY A 53 4.15 16.34 0.66
CA GLY A 53 2.77 16.25 0.18
C GLY A 53 1.68 16.25 1.26
N GLY A 54 2.02 16.55 2.53
CA GLY A 54 1.06 16.57 3.63
C GLY A 54 0.00 17.65 3.48
N THR A 55 -1.27 17.32 3.73
CA THR A 55 -2.39 18.28 3.71
C THR A 55 -3.36 18.00 4.87
N PRO A 56 -4.03 19.02 5.45
CA PRO A 56 -5.03 18.79 6.51
C PRO A 56 -6.20 17.89 6.08
N TYR A 57 -6.44 17.74 4.77
CA TYR A 57 -7.52 16.93 4.21
C TYR A 57 -7.10 15.52 3.79
N PHE A 58 -5.82 15.17 3.92
CA PHE A 58 -5.29 13.87 3.52
C PHE A 58 -6.10 12.72 4.13
N PHE A 59 -6.30 12.75 5.45
CA PHE A 59 -7.04 11.69 6.15
C PHE A 59 -8.54 11.72 5.89
N ALA A 60 -9.12 12.85 5.45
CA ALA A 60 -10.50 12.86 5.00
C ALA A 60 -10.66 12.01 3.73
N GLY A 61 -9.73 12.14 2.77
CA GLY A 61 -9.67 11.25 1.60
C GLY A 61 -9.45 9.79 2.00
N VAL A 62 -8.53 9.53 2.94
CA VAL A 62 -8.28 8.17 3.46
C VAL A 62 -9.53 7.58 4.10
N PHE A 63 -10.23 8.33 4.94
CA PHE A 63 -11.46 7.90 5.59
C PHE A 63 -12.54 7.47 4.58
N LEU A 64 -12.69 8.23 3.49
CA LEU A 64 -13.71 7.96 2.48
C LEU A 64 -13.53 6.60 1.80
N TRP A 65 -12.31 6.09 1.66
CA TRP A 65 -12.07 4.77 1.07
C TRP A 65 -11.83 3.68 2.11
N ALA A 66 -11.11 3.97 3.20
CA ALA A 66 -10.75 3.00 4.24
C ALA A 66 -11.97 2.58 5.08
N PHE A 67 -12.97 3.45 5.23
CA PHE A 67 -14.18 3.16 5.98
C PHE A 67 -15.37 2.76 5.07
N LEU A 68 -15.12 2.46 3.78
CA LEU A 68 -16.16 1.89 2.93
C LEU A 68 -16.61 0.52 3.46
N PRO A 69 -17.92 0.20 3.37
CA PRO A 69 -19.00 1.04 2.85
C PRO A 69 -19.71 1.91 3.90
N TRP A 70 -19.16 2.00 5.10
CA TRP A 70 -19.82 2.53 6.29
C TRP A 70 -19.72 4.05 6.44
N VAL A 71 -19.06 4.76 5.52
CA VAL A 71 -18.91 6.23 5.54
C VAL A 71 -20.25 6.94 5.76
N GLY A 72 -21.27 6.60 4.97
CA GLY A 72 -22.60 7.20 5.12
C GLY A 72 -23.22 6.91 6.48
N VAL A 73 -23.06 5.68 6.99
CA VAL A 73 -23.54 5.29 8.32
C VAL A 73 -22.84 6.08 9.41
N ALA A 74 -21.53 6.26 9.32
CA ALA A 74 -20.75 7.06 10.27
C ALA A 74 -21.24 8.50 10.33
N VAL A 75 -21.38 9.16 9.18
CA VAL A 75 -21.87 10.55 9.11
C VAL A 75 -23.25 10.67 9.74
N LEU A 76 -24.17 9.76 9.41
CA LEU A 76 -25.52 9.75 9.95
C LEU A 76 -25.55 9.48 11.45
N ALA A 77 -24.76 8.52 11.93
CA ALA A 77 -24.64 8.20 13.35
C ALA A 77 -24.14 9.41 14.15
N VAL A 78 -23.11 10.11 13.65
CA VAL A 78 -22.56 11.32 14.31
C VAL A 78 -23.60 12.43 14.35
N VAL A 79 -24.23 12.77 13.21
CA VAL A 79 -25.24 13.83 13.14
C VAL A 79 -26.41 13.56 14.07
N ARG A 80 -26.84 12.29 14.16
CA ARG A 80 -27.95 11.89 15.04
C ARG A 80 -27.58 11.94 16.50
N GLU A 81 -26.43 11.36 16.85
CA GLU A 81 -25.96 11.35 18.23
C GLU A 81 -25.79 12.78 18.73
N TRP A 82 -25.27 13.70 17.90
CA TRP A 82 -25.20 15.13 18.24
C TRP A 82 -26.55 15.73 18.65
N ARG A 83 -27.65 15.35 17.95
CA ARG A 83 -29.00 15.87 18.25
C ARG A 83 -29.59 15.32 19.55
N VAL A 84 -29.27 14.08 19.90
CA VAL A 84 -29.84 13.40 21.08
C VAL A 84 -28.89 13.36 22.28
N PHE A 85 -27.63 13.81 22.13
CA PHE A 85 -26.60 13.68 23.15
C PHE A 85 -27.03 14.20 24.53
N LYS A 86 -27.71 15.35 24.57
CA LYS A 86 -28.17 15.97 25.83
C LYS A 86 -29.30 15.19 26.51
N THR A 87 -30.05 14.38 25.78
CA THR A 87 -31.18 13.59 26.30
C THR A 87 -30.76 12.16 26.69
N ARG A 88 -29.52 11.76 26.40
CA ARG A 88 -28.96 10.44 26.77
C ARG A 88 -28.71 10.33 28.28
N ALA A 89 -28.84 9.11 28.79
CA ALA A 89 -28.46 8.79 30.18
C ALA A 89 -26.96 9.08 30.42
N PRO A 90 -26.55 9.44 31.66
CA PRO A 90 -25.14 9.76 31.97
C PRO A 90 -24.12 8.71 31.49
N ALA A 91 -24.39 7.42 31.69
CA ALA A 91 -23.49 6.34 31.26
C ALA A 91 -23.34 6.27 29.72
N GLN A 92 -24.43 6.51 28.98
CA GLN A 92 -24.41 6.55 27.51
C GLN A 92 -23.65 7.77 27.00
N ARG A 93 -23.79 8.92 27.67
CA ARG A 93 -23.01 10.13 27.36
C ARG A 93 -21.52 9.89 27.57
N ALA A 94 -21.12 9.28 28.68
CA ALA A 94 -19.72 8.92 28.94
C ALA A 94 -19.15 8.01 27.84
N THR A 95 -19.93 7.00 27.43
CA THR A 95 -19.55 6.12 26.31
C THR A 95 -19.40 6.88 25.00
N THR A 96 -20.34 7.79 24.69
CA THR A 96 -20.27 8.65 23.50
C THR A 96 -19.03 9.55 23.52
N VAL A 97 -18.72 10.18 24.66
CA VAL A 97 -17.54 11.03 24.82
C VAL A 97 -16.26 10.21 24.63
N PHE A 98 -16.19 9.01 25.21
CA PHE A 98 -15.04 8.13 25.02
C PHE A 98 -14.84 7.77 23.55
N LEU A 99 -15.86 7.25 22.87
CA LEU A 99 -15.74 6.85 21.45
C LEU A 99 -15.45 8.03 20.52
N ALA A 100 -16.14 9.17 20.72
CA ALA A 100 -15.93 10.37 19.93
C ALA A 100 -14.57 11.02 20.22
N GLY A 101 -14.07 10.95 21.45
CA GLY A 101 -12.74 11.40 21.82
C GLY A 101 -11.65 10.53 21.20
N SER A 102 -11.74 9.20 21.39
CA SER A 102 -10.77 8.23 20.85
C SER A 102 -10.69 8.25 19.33
N PHE A 103 -11.82 8.47 18.63
CA PHE A 103 -11.79 8.68 17.19
C PHE A 103 -11.39 10.11 16.82
N GLY A 104 -12.17 11.10 17.25
CA GLY A 104 -12.10 12.48 16.75
C GLY A 104 -10.82 13.22 17.15
N VAL A 105 -10.39 13.13 18.40
CA VAL A 105 -9.17 13.81 18.86
C VAL A 105 -7.95 13.21 18.17
N THR A 106 -7.83 11.88 18.17
CA THR A 106 -6.69 11.20 17.54
C THR A 106 -6.68 11.39 16.02
N PHE A 107 -7.84 11.33 15.35
CA PHE A 107 -7.94 11.62 13.92
C PHE A 107 -7.55 13.07 13.60
N ALA A 108 -7.95 14.03 14.44
CA ALA A 108 -7.54 15.43 14.29
C ALA A 108 -6.03 15.62 14.52
N LEU A 109 -5.45 14.97 15.52
CA LEU A 109 -4.00 15.01 15.77
C LEU A 109 -3.21 14.46 14.57
N PHE A 110 -3.64 13.34 13.99
CA PHE A 110 -3.01 12.83 12.77
C PHE A 110 -3.19 13.79 11.59
N SER A 111 -4.37 14.39 11.42
CA SER A 111 -4.64 15.37 10.36
C SER A 111 -3.81 16.65 10.50
N LEU A 112 -3.44 17.03 11.73
CA LEU A 112 -2.55 18.17 12.01
C LEU A 112 -1.07 17.83 11.82
N SER A 113 -0.68 16.55 11.90
CA SER A 113 0.68 16.12 11.57
C SER A 113 1.00 16.42 10.11
N LYS A 114 2.19 16.97 9.85
CA LYS A 114 2.65 17.26 8.49
C LYS A 114 3.15 16.00 7.77
N PHE A 115 3.72 15.05 8.50
CA PHE A 115 4.09 13.75 7.95
C PHE A 115 2.90 12.79 8.10
N GLN A 116 2.27 12.48 6.97
CA GLN A 116 1.04 11.70 6.92
C GLN A 116 1.25 10.44 6.08
N LEU A 117 0.86 9.30 6.64
CA LEU A 117 0.78 8.02 5.94
C LEU A 117 -0.61 7.45 6.18
N ASP A 118 -1.21 6.88 5.15
CA ASP A 118 -2.60 6.41 5.12
C ASP A 118 -2.96 5.49 6.30
N TYR A 119 -2.06 4.56 6.64
CA TYR A 119 -2.27 3.58 7.69
C TYR A 119 -2.32 4.16 9.13
N TYR A 120 -1.95 5.43 9.36
CA TYR A 120 -1.98 6.01 10.70
C TYR A 120 -3.39 6.01 11.33
N THR A 121 -4.42 6.21 10.51
CA THR A 121 -5.81 6.26 10.97
C THR A 121 -6.44 4.89 11.24
N VAL A 122 -5.75 3.80 10.90
CA VAL A 122 -6.30 2.44 11.08
C VAL A 122 -6.66 2.17 12.55
N ILE A 123 -5.85 2.68 13.49
CA ILE A 123 -6.07 2.47 14.94
C ILE A 123 -7.34 3.14 15.47
N VAL A 124 -7.86 4.16 14.80
CA VAL A 124 -9.04 4.91 15.26
C VAL A 124 -10.37 4.36 14.72
N TYR A 125 -10.34 3.62 13.61
CA TYR A 125 -11.55 3.09 12.98
C TYR A 125 -12.36 2.11 13.85
N PRO A 126 -11.77 1.27 14.73
CA PRO A 126 -12.55 0.43 15.63
C PRO A 126 -13.51 1.23 16.52
N PHE A 127 -13.10 2.41 17.02
CA PHE A 127 -13.97 3.25 17.86
C PHE A 127 -15.16 3.79 17.06
N LEU A 128 -14.91 4.25 15.83
CA LEU A 128 -15.98 4.70 14.94
C LEU A 128 -16.91 3.54 14.53
N ALA A 129 -16.37 2.33 14.34
CA ALA A 129 -17.16 1.15 14.01
C ALA A 129 -18.12 0.77 15.16
N ILE A 130 -17.65 0.79 16.40
CA ILE A 130 -18.50 0.57 17.59
C ILE A 130 -19.59 1.64 17.67
N PHE A 131 -19.22 2.89 17.41
CA PHE A 131 -20.16 4.02 17.40
C PHE A 131 -21.26 3.84 16.34
N CYS A 132 -20.89 3.43 15.13
CA CYS A 132 -21.83 3.09 14.04
C CYS A 132 -22.73 1.90 14.42
N ALA A 133 -22.14 0.86 15.01
CA ALA A 133 -22.86 -0.34 15.42
C ALA A 133 -23.97 -0.02 16.43
N ARG A 134 -23.74 0.93 17.34
CA ARG A 134 -24.77 1.40 18.28
C ARG A 134 -25.94 2.10 17.58
N ASP A 135 -25.70 3.07 16.69
CA ASP A 135 -26.80 3.75 15.97
C ASP A 135 -27.58 2.76 15.09
N LEU A 136 -26.86 1.83 14.44
CA LEU A 136 -27.47 0.74 13.69
C LEU A 136 -28.31 -0.15 14.62
N ALA A 137 -27.80 -0.61 15.76
CA ALA A 137 -28.54 -1.48 16.66
C ALA A 137 -29.80 -0.81 17.21
N GLU A 138 -29.68 0.41 17.74
CA GLU A 138 -30.79 1.13 18.38
C GLU A 138 -31.93 1.47 17.41
N ARG A 139 -31.63 1.65 16.12
CA ARG A 139 -32.63 2.08 15.13
C ARG A 139 -33.04 0.97 14.18
N TRP A 140 -32.09 0.20 13.68
CA TRP A 140 -32.36 -0.83 12.68
C TRP A 140 -33.02 -2.06 13.29
N LEU A 141 -32.55 -2.51 14.46
CA LEU A 141 -33.20 -3.62 15.16
C LEU A 141 -34.57 -3.20 15.73
N ALA A 142 -34.73 -1.91 16.06
CA ALA A 142 -36.00 -1.38 16.55
C ALA A 142 -37.01 -1.07 15.42
N ASN A 143 -36.55 -0.65 14.23
CA ASN A 143 -37.38 -0.31 13.08
C ASN A 143 -36.62 -0.57 11.76
N ALA A 144 -36.78 -1.77 11.20
CA ALA A 144 -36.06 -2.23 10.01
C ALA A 144 -36.47 -1.57 8.68
N THR A 145 -37.34 -0.56 8.72
CA THR A 145 -37.93 0.11 7.56
C THR A 145 -37.36 1.48 7.26
N TRP A 146 -36.20 1.85 7.82
CA TRP A 146 -35.63 3.17 7.52
C TRP A 146 -35.21 3.28 6.03
N PRO A 147 -35.92 4.06 5.18
CA PRO A 147 -35.68 4.09 3.74
C PRO A 147 -34.33 4.75 3.40
N GLY A 148 -33.87 5.68 4.24
CA GLY A 148 -32.60 6.37 4.05
C GLY A 148 -31.38 5.45 4.11
N LEU A 149 -31.33 4.47 5.02
CA LEU A 149 -30.21 3.52 5.06
C LEU A 149 -30.18 2.66 3.80
N ARG A 150 -31.35 2.21 3.34
CA ARG A 150 -31.46 1.40 2.12
C ARG A 150 -31.00 2.19 0.90
N ALA A 151 -31.40 3.45 0.79
CA ALA A 151 -30.97 4.33 -0.28
C ALA A 151 -29.46 4.58 -0.25
N VAL A 152 -28.89 4.90 0.92
CA VAL A 152 -27.44 5.13 1.07
C VAL A 152 -26.64 3.86 0.76
N GLN A 153 -27.00 2.73 1.36
CA GLN A 153 -26.26 1.47 1.14
C GLN A 153 -26.46 0.92 -0.28
N GLY A 154 -27.64 1.07 -0.87
CA GLY A 154 -27.91 0.74 -2.26
C GLY A 154 -27.10 1.61 -3.22
N GLY A 155 -27.05 2.93 -2.96
CA GLY A 155 -26.25 3.88 -3.74
C GLY A 155 -24.76 3.57 -3.68
N VAL A 156 -24.22 3.32 -2.48
CA VAL A 156 -22.82 2.91 -2.29
C VAL A 156 -22.53 1.59 -3.02
N SER A 157 -23.41 0.60 -2.89
CA SER A 157 -23.27 -0.69 -3.60
C SER A 157 -23.24 -0.49 -5.12
N ALA A 158 -24.16 0.31 -5.66
CA ALA A 158 -24.23 0.61 -7.09
C ALA A 158 -22.97 1.34 -7.59
N LEU A 159 -22.49 2.33 -6.84
CA LEU A 159 -21.25 3.06 -7.15
C LEU A 159 -20.04 2.11 -7.21
N LEU A 160 -19.90 1.22 -6.22
CA LEU A 160 -18.80 0.27 -6.15
C LEU A 160 -18.84 -0.77 -7.28
N LEU A 161 -20.04 -1.25 -7.63
CA LEU A 161 -20.23 -2.16 -8.76
C LEU A 161 -19.93 -1.46 -10.09
N ALA A 162 -20.37 -0.20 -10.25
CA ALA A 162 -20.06 0.61 -11.43
C ALA A 162 -18.54 0.84 -11.56
N LEU A 163 -17.86 1.15 -10.45
CA LEU A 163 -16.41 1.32 -10.43
C LEU A 163 -15.68 0.01 -10.78
N ALA A 164 -16.13 -1.13 -10.23
CA ALA A 164 -15.57 -2.43 -10.58
C ALA A 164 -15.75 -2.72 -12.08
N GLY A 165 -16.97 -2.52 -12.61
CA GLY A 165 -17.26 -2.68 -14.03
C GLY A 165 -16.41 -1.78 -14.93
N TRP A 166 -16.24 -0.51 -14.55
CA TRP A 166 -15.37 0.43 -15.25
C TRP A 166 -13.89 -0.01 -15.24
N CYS A 167 -13.39 -0.49 -14.11
CA CYS A 167 -12.03 -1.02 -14.02
C CYS A 167 -11.82 -2.23 -14.95
N ALA A 168 -12.74 -3.20 -15.02
CA ALA A 168 -12.56 -4.33 -15.94
C ALA A 168 -12.73 -3.97 -17.40
N TRP A 169 -13.64 -3.06 -17.72
CA TRP A 169 -13.71 -2.52 -19.07
C TRP A 169 -12.34 -1.94 -19.43
N SER A 170 -11.80 -1.07 -18.57
CA SER A 170 -10.55 -0.35 -18.83
C SER A 170 -9.37 -1.28 -19.11
N VAL A 171 -9.34 -2.45 -18.49
CA VAL A 171 -8.27 -3.46 -18.63
C VAL A 171 -8.54 -4.45 -19.78
N GLY A 172 -9.75 -4.49 -20.34
CA GLY A 172 -10.11 -5.45 -21.40
C GLY A 172 -10.23 -6.88 -20.88
N TRP A 173 -10.53 -7.06 -19.60
CA TRP A 173 -10.61 -8.36 -18.92
C TRP A 173 -12.04 -8.71 -18.46
N PRO A 174 -12.99 -8.89 -19.39
CA PRO A 174 -14.38 -9.14 -19.04
C PRO A 174 -14.57 -10.48 -18.31
N LEU A 175 -13.77 -11.51 -18.64
CA LEU A 175 -13.86 -12.84 -18.04
C LEU A 175 -13.45 -12.87 -16.55
N GLY A 176 -12.47 -12.06 -16.16
CA GLY A 176 -12.08 -11.93 -14.75
C GLY A 176 -13.20 -11.31 -13.92
N LEU A 177 -13.92 -10.35 -14.48
CA LEU A 177 -15.02 -9.70 -13.78
C LEU A 177 -16.30 -10.57 -13.78
N THR A 178 -16.55 -11.38 -14.81
CA THR A 178 -17.67 -12.34 -14.79
C THR A 178 -17.47 -13.45 -13.76
N ALA A 179 -16.25 -13.96 -13.60
CA ALA A 179 -15.93 -14.95 -12.56
C ALA A 179 -16.15 -14.40 -11.16
N LEU A 180 -15.66 -13.18 -10.90
CA LEU A 180 -15.84 -12.50 -9.61
C LEU A 180 -17.30 -12.10 -9.37
N ALA A 181 -18.01 -11.66 -10.40
CA ALA A 181 -19.45 -11.41 -10.33
C ALA A 181 -20.25 -12.70 -10.06
N GLY A 182 -19.81 -13.85 -10.57
CA GLY A 182 -20.38 -15.16 -10.26
C GLY A 182 -20.21 -15.55 -8.79
N VAL A 183 -19.03 -15.30 -8.21
CA VAL A 183 -18.77 -15.48 -6.77
C VAL A 183 -19.62 -14.51 -5.94
N TRP A 184 -19.75 -13.26 -6.37
CA TRP A 184 -20.61 -12.26 -5.71
C TRP A 184 -22.08 -12.68 -5.75
N LEU A 185 -22.58 -13.15 -6.90
CA LEU A 185 -23.94 -13.64 -7.05
C LEU A 185 -24.18 -14.88 -6.16
N LEU A 186 -23.23 -15.81 -6.11
CA LEU A 186 -23.31 -16.97 -5.21
C LEU A 186 -23.35 -16.54 -3.74
N ALA A 187 -22.48 -15.61 -3.33
CA ALA A 187 -22.48 -15.05 -1.98
C ALA A 187 -23.83 -14.40 -1.63
N LEU A 188 -24.48 -13.75 -2.59
CA LEU A 188 -25.83 -13.21 -2.43
C LEU A 188 -26.90 -14.28 -2.31
N LEU A 189 -26.85 -15.32 -3.12
CA LEU A 189 -27.78 -16.44 -3.04
C LEU A 189 -27.66 -17.16 -1.69
N LEU A 190 -26.44 -17.29 -1.16
CA LEU A 190 -26.19 -17.80 0.19
C LEU A 190 -26.71 -16.83 1.27
N ALA A 191 -26.48 -15.52 1.11
CA ALA A 191 -27.02 -14.51 2.02
C ALA A 191 -28.57 -14.47 2.03
N ARG A 192 -29.23 -14.89 0.94
CA ARG A 192 -30.69 -15.08 0.91
C ARG A 192 -31.15 -16.25 1.78
N ARG A 193 -30.34 -17.30 1.94
CA ARG A 193 -30.65 -18.46 2.80
C ARG A 193 -30.45 -18.18 4.29
N VAL A 194 -29.66 -17.16 4.65
CA VAL A 194 -29.52 -16.71 6.03
C VAL A 194 -30.82 -15.97 6.43
N ALA A 195 -31.51 -16.48 7.45
CA ALA A 195 -32.89 -16.15 7.86
C ALA A 195 -33.11 -14.73 8.43
N LEU A 196 -32.28 -13.74 8.06
CA LEU A 196 -32.35 -12.39 8.61
C LEU A 196 -32.52 -11.37 7.47
N PRO A 197 -33.75 -11.20 6.94
CA PRO A 197 -34.02 -10.31 5.80
C PRO A 197 -33.58 -8.86 6.06
N GLN A 198 -33.54 -8.45 7.33
CA GLN A 198 -33.12 -7.12 7.77
C GLN A 198 -31.58 -6.95 7.74
N ARG A 199 -30.77 -8.01 7.87
CA ARG A 199 -29.30 -7.89 7.79
C ARG A 199 -28.79 -7.76 6.35
N ARG A 200 -29.62 -8.08 5.36
CA ARG A 200 -29.24 -8.08 3.93
C ARG A 200 -28.73 -6.72 3.46
N VAL A 201 -29.33 -5.61 3.91
CA VAL A 201 -28.94 -4.23 3.54
C VAL A 201 -27.49 -3.90 3.93
N LEU A 202 -26.96 -4.57 4.96
CA LEU A 202 -25.57 -4.43 5.41
C LEU A 202 -24.62 -5.37 4.64
N VAL A 203 -25.15 -6.42 4.01
CA VAL A 203 -24.34 -7.42 3.27
C VAL A 203 -24.00 -6.95 1.86
N TRP A 204 -24.97 -6.38 1.12
CA TRP A 204 -24.76 -5.87 -0.25
C TRP A 204 -23.51 -4.99 -0.39
N PRO A 205 -23.35 -3.93 0.40
CA PRO A 205 -22.25 -3.01 0.21
C PRO A 205 -20.90 -3.63 0.60
N VAL A 206 -20.87 -4.55 1.58
CA VAL A 206 -19.66 -5.31 1.94
C VAL A 206 -19.23 -6.21 0.80
N LEU A 207 -20.17 -6.94 0.19
CA LEU A 207 -19.88 -7.77 -0.97
C LEU A 207 -19.43 -6.93 -2.17
N SER A 208 -20.02 -5.76 -2.39
CA SER A 208 -19.60 -4.85 -3.46
C SER A 208 -18.17 -4.30 -3.25
N VAL A 209 -17.79 -3.92 -2.02
CA VAL A 209 -16.41 -3.54 -1.71
C VAL A 209 -15.45 -4.71 -1.91
N ALA A 210 -15.82 -5.90 -1.42
CA ALA A 210 -15.00 -7.11 -1.57
C ALA A 210 -14.79 -7.49 -3.05
N LEU A 211 -15.82 -7.35 -3.88
CA LEU A 211 -15.73 -7.57 -5.32
C LEU A 211 -14.73 -6.62 -5.98
N LEU A 212 -14.88 -5.31 -5.73
CA LEU A 212 -13.98 -4.29 -6.27
C LEU A 212 -12.53 -4.55 -5.83
N TYR A 213 -12.31 -4.78 -4.54
CA TYR A 213 -10.97 -5.00 -3.99
C TYR A 213 -10.35 -6.31 -4.49
N GLY A 214 -11.14 -7.38 -4.58
CA GLY A 214 -10.72 -8.66 -5.15
C GLY A 214 -10.32 -8.51 -6.62
N PHE A 215 -11.13 -7.80 -7.41
CA PHE A 215 -10.81 -7.52 -8.81
C PHE A 215 -9.49 -6.75 -8.95
N LEU A 216 -9.35 -5.65 -8.21
CA LEU A 216 -8.13 -4.83 -8.25
C LEU A 216 -6.89 -5.63 -7.82
N THR A 217 -6.99 -6.40 -6.74
CA THR A 217 -5.88 -7.21 -6.21
C THR A 217 -5.45 -8.28 -7.20
N ILE A 218 -6.40 -9.01 -7.78
CA ILE A 218 -6.11 -10.05 -8.78
C ILE A 218 -5.48 -9.44 -10.03
N THR A 219 -6.07 -8.35 -10.53
CA THR A 219 -5.56 -7.65 -11.72
C THR A 219 -4.15 -7.15 -11.51
N LEU A 220 -3.89 -6.49 -10.38
CA LEU A 220 -2.55 -6.00 -10.03
C LEU A 220 -1.56 -7.14 -9.85
N THR A 221 -1.96 -8.22 -9.20
CA THR A 221 -1.10 -9.38 -8.98
C THR A 221 -0.68 -9.98 -10.31
N LEU A 222 -1.64 -10.25 -11.20
CA LEU A 222 -1.35 -10.84 -12.51
C LEU A 222 -0.52 -9.91 -13.39
N THR A 223 -0.85 -8.61 -13.40
CA THR A 223 -0.07 -7.58 -14.10
C THR A 223 1.36 -7.53 -13.60
N TYR A 224 1.60 -7.60 -12.29
CA TYR A 224 2.95 -7.58 -11.75
C TYR A 224 3.71 -8.88 -11.96
N LEU A 225 3.06 -10.04 -11.92
CA LEU A 225 3.69 -11.31 -12.28
C LEU A 225 4.19 -11.30 -13.73
N GLU A 226 3.44 -10.68 -14.64
CA GLU A 226 3.79 -10.61 -16.05
C GLU A 226 4.80 -9.49 -16.35
N LYS A 227 4.58 -8.28 -15.82
CA LYS A 227 5.24 -7.06 -16.29
C LYS A 227 6.31 -6.53 -15.34
N SER A 228 6.41 -7.02 -14.10
CA SER A 228 7.38 -6.48 -13.12
C SER A 228 8.81 -6.86 -13.48
N LEU A 229 9.68 -5.87 -13.62
CA LEU A 229 11.09 -6.06 -13.97
C LEU A 229 11.85 -6.95 -12.98
N ALA A 230 11.89 -6.57 -11.71
CA ALA A 230 12.71 -7.29 -10.72
C ALA A 230 12.26 -8.75 -10.55
N TYR A 231 10.94 -9.00 -10.55
CA TYR A 231 10.39 -10.35 -10.48
C TYR A 231 10.81 -11.19 -11.69
N ASN A 232 10.58 -10.72 -12.91
CA ASN A 232 10.88 -11.49 -14.12
C ASN A 232 12.39 -11.66 -14.37
N ALA A 233 13.20 -10.63 -14.06
CA ALA A 233 14.65 -10.75 -14.09
C ALA A 233 15.15 -11.80 -13.09
N ALA A 234 14.58 -11.86 -11.88
CA ALA A 234 14.90 -12.91 -10.92
C ALA A 234 14.52 -14.31 -11.42
N LEU A 235 13.41 -14.47 -12.17
CA LEU A 235 13.08 -15.76 -12.78
C LEU A 235 14.15 -16.20 -13.79
N GLN A 236 14.70 -15.28 -14.58
CA GLN A 236 15.76 -15.58 -15.56
C GLN A 236 17.13 -15.86 -14.91
N LEU A 237 17.37 -15.32 -13.72
CA LEU A 237 18.59 -15.56 -12.95
C LEU A 237 18.55 -16.84 -12.10
N ARG A 238 17.39 -17.50 -11.98
CA ARG A 238 17.21 -18.62 -11.05
C ARG A 238 18.17 -19.79 -11.27
N ASP A 239 18.42 -20.12 -12.53
CA ASP A 239 19.26 -21.26 -12.92
C ASP A 239 20.73 -20.83 -13.18
N GLN A 240 21.05 -19.58 -12.86
CA GLN A 240 22.38 -19.00 -13.04
C GLN A 240 23.20 -19.10 -11.74
N PRO A 241 24.54 -19.18 -11.81
CA PRO A 241 25.38 -19.17 -10.62
C PRO A 241 25.24 -17.84 -9.86
N VAL A 242 25.24 -17.91 -8.53
CA VAL A 242 25.09 -16.73 -7.66
C VAL A 242 26.22 -15.73 -7.94
N ALA A 243 25.84 -14.49 -8.25
CA ALA A 243 26.76 -13.39 -8.45
C ALA A 243 26.10 -12.04 -8.10
N GLU A 244 26.90 -10.99 -7.98
CA GLU A 244 26.37 -9.63 -7.78
C GLU A 244 25.56 -9.18 -9.00
N VAL A 245 24.38 -8.59 -8.75
CA VAL A 245 23.55 -7.99 -9.79
C VAL A 245 23.65 -6.47 -9.76
N LEU A 246 24.19 -5.90 -10.83
CA LEU A 246 24.33 -4.47 -11.04
C LEU A 246 23.14 -3.98 -11.84
N VAL A 247 22.48 -2.94 -11.35
CA VAL A 247 21.34 -2.31 -12.01
C VAL A 247 21.77 -0.93 -12.53
N LEU A 248 21.92 -0.78 -13.85
CA LEU A 248 22.47 0.44 -14.44
C LEU A 248 21.38 1.49 -14.69
N ALA A 249 21.59 2.69 -14.16
CA ALA A 249 20.78 3.88 -14.38
C ALA A 249 19.28 3.67 -14.13
N LEU A 250 18.93 2.82 -13.15
CA LEU A 250 17.58 2.66 -12.60
C LEU A 250 17.60 2.94 -11.10
N ASP A 251 16.43 3.26 -10.55
CA ASP A 251 16.25 3.55 -9.13
C ASP A 251 16.78 2.42 -8.22
N ASP A 252 17.34 2.79 -7.07
CA ASP A 252 17.76 1.90 -5.99
C ASP A 252 16.68 0.91 -5.52
N THR A 253 15.41 1.30 -5.66
CA THR A 253 14.27 0.41 -5.36
C THR A 253 14.30 -0.85 -6.21
N THR A 254 14.71 -0.75 -7.49
CA THR A 254 14.83 -1.87 -8.41
C THR A 254 15.86 -2.88 -7.93
N ALA A 255 17.06 -2.41 -7.56
CA ALA A 255 18.13 -3.28 -7.05
C ALA A 255 17.72 -3.94 -5.74
N ARG A 256 17.11 -3.20 -4.81
CA ARG A 256 16.60 -3.75 -3.53
C ARG A 256 15.52 -4.81 -3.75
N GLU A 257 14.58 -4.55 -4.66
CA GLU A 257 13.52 -5.50 -4.98
C GLU A 257 14.10 -6.78 -5.62
N LEU A 258 15.06 -6.64 -6.52
CA LEU A 258 15.74 -7.77 -7.13
C LEU A 258 16.49 -8.62 -6.10
N ALA A 259 17.20 -7.99 -5.16
CA ALA A 259 17.86 -8.68 -4.04
C ALA A 259 16.87 -9.47 -3.18
N ILE A 260 15.63 -8.97 -2.99
CA ILE A 260 14.58 -9.69 -2.25
C ILE A 260 14.15 -10.95 -3.00
N TYR A 261 13.96 -10.88 -4.33
CA TYR A 261 13.51 -12.03 -5.11
C TYR A 261 14.61 -13.07 -5.36
N THR A 262 15.85 -12.66 -5.55
CA THR A 262 16.98 -13.57 -5.83
C THR A 262 17.66 -14.06 -4.55
N GLY A 263 17.64 -13.25 -3.47
CA GLY A 263 18.49 -13.45 -2.30
C GLY A 263 19.96 -13.10 -2.56
N TRP A 264 20.28 -12.45 -3.69
CA TRP A 264 21.65 -12.14 -4.11
C TRP A 264 22.02 -10.69 -3.81
N PRO A 265 23.31 -10.36 -3.65
CA PRO A 265 23.74 -8.97 -3.56
C PRO A 265 23.37 -8.22 -4.85
N ALA A 266 22.61 -7.14 -4.71
CA ALA A 266 22.28 -6.26 -5.83
C ALA A 266 22.46 -4.79 -5.45
N ARG A 267 23.00 -3.99 -6.37
CA ARG A 267 23.18 -2.55 -6.20
C ARG A 267 22.93 -1.78 -7.48
N SER A 268 22.45 -0.56 -7.35
CA SER A 268 22.30 0.37 -8.47
C SER A 268 23.61 1.07 -8.77
N VAL A 269 23.86 1.31 -10.06
CA VAL A 269 25.01 2.04 -10.58
C VAL A 269 24.49 3.19 -11.43
N ALA A 270 24.91 4.42 -11.16
CA ALA A 270 24.33 5.60 -11.81
C ALA A 270 24.76 5.76 -13.27
N ARG A 271 26.03 5.46 -13.60
CA ARG A 271 26.60 5.65 -14.94
C ARG A 271 27.39 4.42 -15.37
N ALA A 272 27.44 4.18 -16.68
CA ALA A 272 28.16 3.03 -17.24
C ALA A 272 29.66 3.03 -16.89
N GLN A 273 30.25 4.22 -16.72
CA GLN A 273 31.65 4.43 -16.34
C GLN A 273 31.95 3.98 -14.89
N ASP A 274 30.93 3.93 -14.04
CA ASP A 274 31.06 3.54 -12.64
C ASP A 274 30.86 2.01 -12.47
N LEU A 275 30.68 1.26 -13.57
CA LEU A 275 30.64 -0.20 -13.53
C LEU A 275 32.02 -0.75 -13.17
N PRO A 276 32.10 -1.77 -12.29
CA PRO A 276 33.38 -2.37 -11.94
C PRO A 276 34.02 -3.00 -13.19
N ASP A 277 35.33 -2.84 -13.32
CA ASP A 277 36.09 -3.62 -14.29
C ASP A 277 35.93 -5.12 -13.98
N ALA A 278 35.89 -5.93 -15.04
CA ALA A 278 35.78 -7.38 -14.99
C ALA A 278 37.05 -8.04 -14.40
N ASN A 279 37.43 -7.68 -13.17
CA ASN A 279 38.60 -8.19 -12.44
C ASN A 279 38.34 -9.61 -11.91
N GLY A 280 37.92 -10.52 -12.79
CA GLY A 280 37.74 -11.95 -12.50
C GLY A 280 36.47 -12.33 -11.73
N ARG A 281 35.66 -11.37 -11.27
CA ARG A 281 34.38 -11.66 -10.60
C ARG A 281 33.26 -11.67 -11.62
N ALA A 282 32.56 -12.80 -11.73
CA ALA A 282 31.31 -12.85 -12.47
C ALA A 282 30.30 -11.88 -11.84
N CYS A 283 29.60 -11.12 -12.66
CA CYS A 283 28.47 -10.30 -12.24
C CYS A 283 27.38 -10.33 -13.31
N TYR A 284 26.17 -9.99 -12.90
CA TYR A 284 25.05 -9.75 -13.80
C TYR A 284 24.81 -8.26 -13.92
N LEU A 285 24.48 -7.81 -15.11
CA LEU A 285 24.13 -6.43 -15.40
C LEU A 285 22.71 -6.39 -15.96
N LEU A 286 21.86 -5.62 -15.30
CA LEU A 286 20.52 -5.30 -15.78
C LEU A 286 20.53 -3.86 -16.31
N VAL A 287 20.16 -3.70 -17.58
CA VAL A 287 20.30 -2.44 -18.32
C VAL A 287 19.19 -2.27 -19.35
N ARG A 288 18.79 -1.03 -19.66
CA ARG A 288 17.87 -0.74 -20.77
C ARG A 288 18.56 -1.00 -22.11
N ALA A 289 17.86 -1.57 -23.09
CA ALA A 289 18.44 -1.84 -24.40
C ALA A 289 19.00 -0.57 -25.08
N ALA A 290 18.35 0.58 -24.87
CA ALA A 290 18.81 1.88 -25.38
C ALA A 290 20.17 2.33 -24.82
N GLN A 291 20.59 1.80 -23.67
CA GLN A 291 21.85 2.13 -23.01
C GLN A 291 22.99 1.14 -23.34
N LEU A 292 22.71 0.08 -24.11
CA LEU A 292 23.75 -0.86 -24.55
C LEU A 292 24.94 -0.18 -25.26
N PRO A 293 24.75 0.84 -26.12
CA PRO A 293 25.88 1.50 -26.80
C PRO A 293 26.80 2.29 -25.85
N GLU A 294 26.34 2.63 -24.65
CA GLU A 294 27.11 3.38 -23.64
C GLU A 294 27.99 2.46 -22.78
N LEU A 295 27.80 1.14 -22.87
CA LEU A 295 28.57 0.18 -22.10
C LEU A 295 30.03 0.19 -22.55
N VAL A 296 30.93 0.25 -21.56
CA VAL A 296 32.36 0.09 -21.80
C VAL A 296 32.60 -1.26 -22.50
N PRO A 297 33.49 -1.35 -23.52
CA PRO A 297 33.81 -2.60 -24.19
C PRO A 297 34.32 -3.64 -23.20
N GLN A 298 33.44 -4.55 -22.80
CA GLN A 298 33.73 -5.73 -21.98
C GLN A 298 33.03 -6.94 -22.61
N HIS A 299 33.43 -8.15 -22.22
CA HIS A 299 32.80 -9.39 -22.68
C HIS A 299 31.45 -9.60 -21.99
N TRP A 300 30.44 -8.88 -22.47
CA TRP A 300 29.05 -9.03 -22.04
C TRP A 300 28.38 -10.17 -22.79
N GLN A 301 28.00 -11.23 -22.07
CA GLN A 301 27.24 -12.34 -22.64
C GLN A 301 25.75 -12.15 -22.34
N PRO A 302 24.85 -12.24 -23.33
CA PRO A 302 23.41 -12.16 -23.07
C PRO A 302 22.95 -13.38 -22.27
N VAL A 303 22.27 -13.12 -21.16
CA VAL A 303 21.65 -14.14 -20.29
C VAL A 303 20.15 -14.19 -20.52
N GLY A 304 19.55 -13.02 -20.77
CA GLY A 304 18.14 -12.92 -21.02
C GLY A 304 17.71 -11.50 -21.41
N GLN A 305 16.44 -11.39 -21.76
CA GLN A 305 15.82 -10.16 -22.20
C GLN A 305 14.33 -10.17 -21.84
N GLY A 306 13.72 -9.00 -21.75
CA GLY A 306 12.27 -8.90 -21.62
C GLY A 306 11.77 -7.47 -21.71
N TYR A 307 10.47 -7.34 -21.92
CA TYR A 307 9.78 -6.06 -21.89
C TYR A 307 9.09 -5.93 -20.53
N TRP A 308 9.60 -5.06 -19.67
CA TRP A 308 9.12 -4.95 -18.30
C TRP A 308 8.99 -3.50 -17.86
N VAL A 309 8.11 -3.26 -16.89
CA VAL A 309 7.97 -1.95 -16.26
C VAL A 309 9.00 -1.80 -15.14
N VAL A 310 9.74 -0.69 -15.17
CA VAL A 310 10.68 -0.32 -14.10
C VAL A 310 9.93 0.21 -12.88
N HIS A 311 9.07 1.21 -13.07
CA HIS A 311 8.25 1.78 -11.99
C HIS A 311 6.81 1.25 -12.06
N LYS A 312 6.57 0.14 -11.35
CA LYS A 312 5.26 -0.53 -11.33
C LYS A 312 4.20 0.17 -10.47
N THR A 313 4.60 0.98 -9.50
CA THR A 313 3.68 1.71 -8.61
C THR A 313 3.16 3.00 -9.27
N GLY A 314 1.96 3.43 -8.90
CA GLY A 314 1.41 4.69 -9.36
C GLY A 314 -0.06 4.90 -8.98
N THR A 315 -0.67 5.91 -9.59
CA THR A 315 -2.11 6.19 -9.46
C THR A 315 -2.95 5.13 -10.16
N LEU A 316 -4.23 5.02 -9.80
CA LEU A 316 -5.16 4.06 -10.41
C LEU A 316 -5.14 4.12 -11.96
N PRO A 317 -5.16 5.28 -12.65
CA PRO A 317 -5.05 5.34 -14.10
C PRO A 317 -3.78 4.68 -14.66
N ARG A 318 -2.62 4.91 -14.03
CA ARG A 318 -1.35 4.28 -14.44
C ARG A 318 -1.40 2.76 -14.25
N LEU A 319 -1.99 2.30 -13.14
CA LEU A 319 -2.16 0.88 -12.85
C LEU A 319 -3.10 0.20 -13.87
N LEU A 320 -4.20 0.86 -14.22
CA LEU A 320 -5.12 0.37 -15.25
C LEU A 320 -4.46 0.38 -16.64
N GLN A 321 -3.67 1.41 -16.97
CA GLN A 321 -2.90 1.46 -18.23
C GLN A 321 -1.90 0.30 -18.30
N LEU A 322 -1.13 0.07 -17.24
CA LEU A 322 -0.16 -1.03 -17.17
C LEU A 322 -0.84 -2.40 -17.35
N ALA A 323 -2.04 -2.58 -16.78
CA ALA A 323 -2.81 -3.81 -16.93
C ALA A 323 -3.43 -3.94 -18.34
N ARG A 324 -3.78 -2.83 -18.99
CA ARG A 324 -4.45 -2.81 -20.29
C ARG A 324 -3.51 -3.10 -21.46
N ASP A 325 -2.34 -2.46 -21.48
CA ASP A 325 -1.43 -2.53 -22.62
C ASP A 325 0.04 -2.43 -22.19
N ASP A 326 0.92 -2.52 -23.19
CA ASP A 326 2.37 -2.62 -23.00
C ASP A 326 3.10 -1.29 -23.20
N SER A 327 2.35 -0.18 -23.27
CA SER A 327 2.91 1.16 -23.54
C SER A 327 3.90 1.66 -22.48
N LEU A 328 3.88 1.05 -21.29
CA LEU A 328 4.77 1.39 -20.17
C LEU A 328 5.94 0.41 -20.02
N LEU A 329 6.03 -0.61 -20.89
CA LEU A 329 7.12 -1.58 -20.85
C LEU A 329 8.35 -1.01 -21.54
N GLU A 330 9.50 -1.37 -20.99
CA GLU A 330 10.80 -1.00 -21.52
C GLU A 330 11.56 -2.26 -21.91
N ASP A 331 12.36 -2.19 -22.97
CA ASP A 331 13.25 -3.28 -23.39
C ASP A 331 14.44 -3.35 -22.44
N ILE A 332 14.53 -4.46 -21.71
CA ILE A 332 15.50 -4.67 -20.64
C ILE A 332 16.34 -5.88 -20.97
N ARG A 333 17.65 -5.72 -20.79
CA ARG A 333 18.67 -6.70 -21.09
C ARG A 333 19.34 -7.16 -19.81
N LEU A 334 19.49 -8.47 -19.70
CA LEU A 334 20.24 -9.11 -18.65
C LEU A 334 21.51 -9.69 -19.27
N LEU A 335 22.64 -9.14 -18.86
CA LEU A 335 23.96 -9.50 -19.36
C LEU A 335 24.77 -10.12 -18.23
N ARG A 336 25.70 -11.01 -18.58
CA ARG A 336 26.71 -11.55 -17.68
C ARG A 336 28.04 -10.97 -18.07
N CYS A 337 28.76 -10.43 -17.10
CA CYS A 337 30.18 -10.16 -17.25
C CYS A 337 30.93 -11.48 -17.05
N ALA A 338 31.63 -11.94 -18.09
CA ALA A 338 32.53 -13.08 -17.94
C ALA A 338 33.73 -12.64 -17.08
N GLY A 339 33.87 -13.21 -15.87
CA GLY A 339 35.16 -13.20 -15.20
C GLY A 339 36.15 -13.92 -16.11
N ALA A 340 37.36 -13.37 -16.27
CA ALA A 340 38.40 -14.01 -17.06
C ALA A 340 38.45 -15.50 -16.71
N MET A 341 38.15 -16.38 -17.68
CA MET A 341 38.45 -17.80 -17.55
C MET A 341 39.95 -17.88 -17.25
N GLN A 342 40.30 -18.32 -16.04
CA GLN A 342 41.64 -18.82 -15.77
C GLN A 342 41.79 -20.18 -16.43
#